data_AF-A0A7C5MET4-F1
#
_entry.id   AF-A0A7C5MET4-F1
#
_cell.length_a   1.000
_cell.length_b   1.000
_cell.length_c   1.000
_cell.angle_alpha   90.00
_cell.angle_beta   90.00
_cell.angle_gamma   90.00
#
_symmetry.space_group_name_H-M   'P 1'
#
loop_
_entity.id
_entity.type
_entity.pdbx_description
1 polymer ?
#
loop_
_entity_poly.entity_id
_entity_poly.type
_entity_poly.pdbx_seq_one_letter_code
_entity_poly.pdbx_strand_id
1 'polypeptide(L)' 'HQPLFQGEVFGPASDLEITAQEILRTKRRIVELIAAETGQSVERVEQDTERDHWFSAQEAQEYGLVSRVIASRGDLETL' A
#
# COMPACT_ATOMS: atom_id res chain seq x y z
N HIS A 1 -4.01 -2.19 1.63
CA HIS A 1 -5.12 -2.25 0.66
C HIS A 1 -4.91 -1.21 -0.44
N GLN A 2 -5.55 -1.39 -1.60
CA GLN A 2 -5.50 -0.46 -2.71
C GLN A 2 -6.32 0.80 -2.43
N PRO A 3 -6.03 1.94 -3.08
CA PRO A 3 -6.79 3.16 -2.91
C PRO A 3 -8.28 2.93 -3.14
N LEU A 4 -9.10 3.48 -2.25
CA LEU A 4 -10.54 3.47 -2.42
C LEU A 4 -10.93 4.68 -3.26
N PHE A 5 -11.75 4.46 -4.28
CA PHE A 5 -12.55 5.52 -4.87
C PHE A 5 -13.92 5.49 -4.18
N GLN A 6 -14.17 6.46 -3.29
CA GLN A 6 -15.45 6.57 -2.61
C GLN A 6 -16.40 7.42 -3.45
N GLY A 7 -17.47 6.79 -3.97
CA GLY A 7 -18.52 7.45 -4.72
C GLY A 7 -18.84 6.77 -6.05
N GLU A 8 -19.92 7.22 -6.67
CA GLU A 8 -20.32 6.78 -8.00
C GLU A 8 -19.77 7.77 -9.04
N VAL A 9 -19.17 7.25 -10.13
CA VAL A 9 -18.74 8.07 -11.27
C VAL A 9 -19.84 8.01 -12.31
N PHE A 10 -20.36 9.17 -12.71
CA PHE A 10 -21.35 9.29 -13.78
C PHE A 10 -20.88 10.29 -14.82
N GLY A 11 -21.10 9.96 -16.09
CA GLY A 11 -20.75 10.82 -17.20
C GLY A 11 -20.73 10.05 -18.53
N PRO A 12 -20.41 10.75 -19.64
CA PRO A 12 -20.08 10.12 -20.91
C PRO A 12 -19.04 9.01 -20.77
N ALA A 13 -19.09 8.02 -21.66
CA ALA A 13 -18.15 6.89 -21.65
C ALA A 13 -16.69 7.32 -21.66
N SER A 14 -16.35 8.41 -22.36
CA SER A 14 -15.01 9.00 -22.40
C SER A 14 -14.54 9.52 -21.04
N ASP A 15 -15.43 10.11 -20.23
CA ASP A 15 -15.06 10.62 -18.91
C ASP A 15 -14.87 9.48 -17.90
N LEU A 16 -15.67 8.41 -18.04
CA LEU A 16 -15.50 7.17 -17.28
C LEU A 16 -14.14 6.52 -17.58
N GLU A 17 -13.75 6.47 -18.86
CA GLU A 17 -12.46 5.94 -19.29
C GLU A 17 -11.29 6.72 -18.68
N ILE A 18 -11.32 8.06 -18.78
CA ILE A 18 -10.28 8.92 -18.20
C ILE A 18 -10.17 8.69 -16.69
N THR A 19 -11.31 8.61 -16.00
CA THR A 19 -11.34 8.37 -14.55
C THR A 19 -10.75 7.01 -14.19
N ALA A 20 -11.10 5.95 -14.91
CA ALA A 20 -10.56 4.62 -14.70
C ALA A 20 -9.03 4.58 -14.92
N GLN A 21 -8.53 5.26 -15.96
CA GLN A 21 -7.09 5.37 -16.22
C GLN A 21 -6.35 6.07 -15.07
N GLU A 22 -6.94 7.12 -14.48
CA GLU A 22 -6.31 7.84 -13.38
C GLU A 22 -6.31 7.03 -12.07
N ILE A 23 -7.35 6.23 -11.80
CA ILE A 23 -7.38 5.27 -10.70
C ILE A 23 -6.25 4.24 -10.87
N LEU A 24 -6.08 3.68 -12.07
CA LEU A 24 -5.01 2.71 -12.35
C LEU A 24 -3.61 3.32 -12.21
N ARG A 25 -3.41 4.58 -12.66
CA ARG A 25 -2.15 5.31 -12.48
C ARG A 25 -1.85 5.54 -10.99
N THR A 26 -2.86 5.93 -10.23
CA THR A 26 -2.73 6.15 -8.78
C THR A 26 -2.37 4.86 -8.05
N LYS A 27 -3.05 3.75 -8.38
CA LYS A 27 -2.73 2.42 -7.85
C LYS A 27 -1.27 2.05 -8.13
N ARG A 28 -0.83 2.15 -9.38
CA ARG A 28 0.54 1.82 -9.79
C ARG A 28 1.58 2.64 -9.03
N ARG A 29 1.40 3.96 -8.94
CA ARG A 29 2.31 4.84 -8.22
C ARG A 29 2.48 4.44 -6.74
N ILE A 30 1.40 4.05 -6.09
CA ILE A 30 1.44 3.64 -4.68
C ILE A 30 2.16 2.29 -4.52
N VAL A 31 1.88 1.33 -5.40
CA VAL A 31 2.58 0.04 -5.42
C VAL A 31 4.08 0.22 -5.61
N GLU A 32 4.48 1.02 -6.61
CA GLU A 32 5.90 1.32 -6.89
C GLU A 32 6.60 1.99 -5.70
N LEU A 33 5.92 2.92 -5.04
CA LEU A 33 6.47 3.60 -3.85
C LEU A 33 6.68 2.63 -2.70
N ILE A 34 5.67 1.82 -2.37
CA ILE A 34 5.78 0.84 -1.29
C ILE A 34 6.90 -0.15 -1.61
N ALA A 35 6.96 -0.69 -2.84
CA ALA A 35 8.01 -1.60 -3.26
C ALA A 35 9.42 -1.00 -3.11
N ALA A 36 9.60 0.27 -3.49
CA ALA A 36 10.87 0.97 -3.36
C ALA A 36 11.31 1.16 -1.91
N GLU A 37 10.39 1.53 -1.02
CA GLU A 37 10.69 1.82 0.39
C GLU A 37 10.82 0.55 1.25
N THR A 38 10.13 -0.53 0.89
CA THR A 38 10.19 -1.80 1.65
C THR A 38 11.21 -2.80 1.09
N GLY A 39 11.70 -2.58 -0.14
CA GLY A 39 12.56 -3.52 -0.86
C GLY A 39 11.84 -4.75 -1.42
N GLN A 40 10.51 -4.78 -1.37
CA GLN A 40 9.70 -5.85 -1.96
C GLN A 40 9.55 -5.66 -3.46
N SER A 41 9.21 -6.74 -4.19
CA SER A 41 8.91 -6.61 -5.61
C SER A 41 7.56 -5.91 -5.83
N VAL A 42 7.43 -5.21 -6.96
CA VAL A 42 6.18 -4.54 -7.37
C VAL A 42 5.03 -5.55 -7.44
N GLU A 43 5.27 -6.74 -7.96
CA GLU A 43 4.26 -7.80 -8.11
C GLU A 43 3.75 -8.28 -6.76
N ARG A 44 4.64 -8.42 -5.77
CA ARG A 44 4.26 -8.82 -4.41
C ARG A 44 3.39 -7.75 -3.76
N VAL A 45 3.81 -6.49 -3.82
CA VAL A 45 3.05 -5.37 -3.26
C VAL A 45 1.70 -5.21 -3.94
N GLU A 46 1.62 -5.40 -5.26
CA GLU A 46 0.36 -5.35 -6.00
C GLU A 46 -0.60 -6.44 -5.52
N GLN A 47 -0.10 -7.68 -5.35
CA GLN A 47 -0.90 -8.79 -4.84
C GLN A 47 -1.38 -8.56 -3.40
N ASP A 48 -0.50 -8.05 -2.54
CA ASP A 48 -0.81 -7.79 -1.13
C ASP A 48 -1.73 -6.58 -0.93
N THR A 49 -1.75 -5.64 -1.88
CA THR A 49 -2.64 -4.48 -1.81
C THR A 49 -3.98 -4.70 -2.51
N GLU A 50 -4.15 -5.75 -3.30
CA GLU A 50 -5.40 -6.05 -4.00
C GLU A 50 -6.60 -6.16 -3.03
N ARG A 51 -6.36 -6.73 -1.85
CA ARG A 51 -7.30 -6.77 -0.73
C ARG A 51 -6.70 -6.13 0.51
N ASP A 52 -7.49 -6.08 1.58
CA ASP A 52 -6.99 -5.77 2.89
C ASP A 52 -6.03 -6.88 3.33
N HIS A 53 -4.76 -6.53 3.43
CA HIS A 53 -3.71 -7.38 4.00
C HIS A 53 -3.30 -6.76 5.33
N TRP A 54 -3.61 -7.48 6.41
CA TRP A 54 -3.27 -7.10 7.77
C TRP A 54 -1.95 -7.74 8.16
N PHE A 55 -1.05 -6.95 8.73
CA PHE A 55 0.25 -7.40 9.22
C PHE A 55 0.26 -7.37 10.75
N SER A 56 0.79 -8.43 11.36
CA SER A 56 1.34 -8.35 12.71
C SER A 56 2.58 -7.44 12.71
N ALA A 57 3.02 -7.03 13.90
CA ALA A 57 4.21 -6.18 14.03
C ALA A 57 5.47 -6.87 13.46
N GLN A 58 5.60 -8.18 13.67
CA GLN A 58 6.70 -8.99 13.15
C GLN A 58 6.64 -9.10 11.62
N GLU A 59 5.48 -9.42 11.05
CA GLU A 59 5.32 -9.51 9.60
C GLU A 59 5.58 -8.16 8.94
N ALA A 60 5.15 -7.04 9.55
CA ALA A 60 5.44 -5.71 9.05
C ALA A 60 6.95 -5.39 9.04
N GLN A 61 7.69 -5.87 10.06
CA GLN A 61 9.14 -5.72 10.11
C GLN A 61 9.83 -6.55 9.03
N GLU A 62 9.43 -7.82 8.89
CA GLU A 62 9.95 -8.73 7.85
C GLU A 62 9.62 -8.25 6.44
N TYR A 63 8.47 -7.61 6.26
CA TYR A 63 8.06 -7.01 5.00
C TYR A 63 8.88 -5.76 4.65
N GLY A 64 9.51 -5.11 5.64
CA GLY A 64 10.23 -3.84 5.47
C GLY A 64 9.37 -2.59 5.69
N LEU A 65 8.16 -2.73 6.22
CA LEU A 65 7.26 -1.60 6.54
C LEU A 65 7.71 -0.84 7.80
N VAL A 66 8.37 -1.52 8.72
CA VAL A 66 8.90 -0.95 9.98
C VAL A 66 10.29 -1.49 10.26
N SER A 67 11.12 -0.70 10.94
CA SER A 67 12.51 -1.07 11.24
C SER A 67 12.67 -1.91 12.51
N ARG A 68 11.86 -1.64 13.55
CA ARG A 68 11.96 -2.29 14.86
C ARG A 68 10.60 -2.39 15.55
N VAL A 69 10.33 -3.54 16.17
CA VAL A 69 9.19 -3.76 17.07
C VAL A 69 9.63 -3.49 18.51
N ILE A 70 8.83 -2.71 19.25
CA ILE A 70 9.07 -2.35 20.65
C ILE A 70 8.18 -3.23 21.53
N ALA A 71 8.76 -4.07 22.39
CA ALA A 71 8.01 -5.01 23.24
C ALA A 71 7.78 -4.46 24.65
N SER A 72 8.66 -3.58 25.12
CA SER A 72 8.55 -2.94 26.43
C SER A 72 8.98 -1.47 26.37
N ARG A 73 8.62 -0.69 27.39
CA ARG A 73 9.05 0.71 27.50
C ARG A 73 10.58 0.85 27.53
N GLY A 74 11.30 -0.11 28.12
CA GLY A 74 12.76 -0.09 28.19
C GLY A 74 13.44 -0.15 26.81
N ASP A 75 12.78 -0.75 25.81
CA ASP A 75 13.34 -0.82 24.46
C ASP A 75 13.46 0.56 23.81
N LEU A 76 12.64 1.55 24.24
CA LEU A 76 12.66 2.93 23.73
C LEU A 76 13.90 3.71 24.20
N GLU A 77 14.47 3.35 25.35
CA GLU A 77 15.67 4.01 25.89
C GLU A 77 16.95 3.60 25.12
N THR A 78 16.84 2.58 24.26
CA THR A 78 17.92 2.04 23.43
C THR A 78 17.77 2.38 21.93
N LEU A 79 16.98 3.41 21.61
CA LEU A 79 16.89 3.97 20.26
C LEU A 79 18.10 4.85 19.95
#